data_AF-A0A0J0XHE4-F1
#
_entry.id   AF-A0A0J0XHE4-F1
#
_cell.length_a   1.000
_cell.length_b   1.000
_cell.length_c   1.000
_cell.angle_alpha   90.00
_cell.angle_beta   90.00
_cell.angle_gamma   90.00
#
_symmetry.space_group_name_H-M   'P 1'
#
loop_
_entity.id
_entity.type
_entity.pdbx_description
1 polymer ?
#
loop_
_entity_poly.entity_id
_entity_poly.type
_entity_poly.pdbx_seq_one_letter_code
_entity_poly.pdbx_strand_id
1 'polypeptide(L)'
;MSRFYGLVPLITLAFFAGLIALVTWGWPPSDDEKDEGQAYPHPFFWKAFLVGTFASMAVQSLRVPMFILVSWLPLSGTGAVFVSTVAHVIVHEACRLVSVPLTVPSITSGFHSSYWLGLGWGVAEAAWGIVQGYEQLNLYEDLSDPWAIEDLACQECNDEGLCPVPEDMDPEDEAGANDDLAELEHRVEILERMRARAELEDVMGLPFPLIPFALHVLWRIDTLILNLGLTLILSGFYFDPEPIYKHEGIVTARDWPPIAPKPTPSRWLPLAWVAVTLVHITLSLVWKVVGRVGVGAVTWGGLIVALGSVFAGLGVWGGVV
;
A
#
# COMPACT_ATOMS: atom_id res chain seq x y z
N MET A 1 1.71 -8.42 -23.26
CA MET A 1 2.26 -8.33 -21.89
C MET A 1 1.20 -8.39 -20.79
N SER A 2 -0.05 -7.95 -21.04
CA SER A 2 -1.19 -8.03 -20.10
C SER A 2 -1.37 -9.40 -19.39
N ARG A 3 -1.13 -10.52 -20.09
CA ARG A 3 -1.33 -11.88 -19.52
C ARG A 3 -0.45 -12.21 -18.32
N PHE A 4 0.78 -11.69 -18.24
CA PHE A 4 1.65 -11.97 -17.10
C PHE A 4 1.23 -11.16 -15.86
N TYR A 5 0.69 -9.96 -16.05
CA TYR A 5 0.23 -9.14 -14.93
C TYR A 5 -0.93 -9.79 -14.16
N GLY A 6 -1.74 -10.62 -14.82
CA GLY A 6 -2.74 -11.49 -14.19
C GLY A 6 -2.18 -12.41 -13.10
N LEU A 7 -0.88 -12.70 -13.11
CA LEU A 7 -0.22 -13.50 -12.07
C LEU A 7 0.11 -12.69 -10.80
N VAL A 8 0.14 -11.35 -10.85
CA VAL A 8 0.44 -10.49 -9.67
C VAL A 8 -0.51 -10.79 -8.52
N PRO A 9 -1.85 -10.73 -8.68
CA PRO A 9 -2.77 -11.04 -7.58
C PRO A 9 -2.63 -12.48 -7.08
N LEU A 10 -2.37 -13.45 -7.97
CA LEU A 10 -2.23 -14.86 -7.60
C LEU A 10 -0.98 -15.10 -6.74
N ILE A 11 0.17 -14.56 -7.13
CA ILE A 11 1.42 -14.70 -6.37
C ILE A 11 1.32 -13.93 -5.04
N THR A 12 0.71 -12.74 -5.06
CA THR A 12 0.46 -11.95 -3.84
C THR A 12 -0.43 -12.71 -2.86
N LEU A 13 -1.50 -13.35 -3.36
CA LEU A 13 -2.39 -14.18 -2.56
C LEU A 13 -1.68 -15.43 -2.02
N ALA A 14 -0.84 -16.08 -2.82
CA ALA A 14 -0.03 -17.21 -2.36
C ALA A 14 0.94 -16.79 -1.24
N PHE A 15 1.60 -15.64 -1.38
CA PHE A 15 2.47 -15.09 -0.35
C PHE A 15 1.70 -14.72 0.93
N PHE A 16 0.54 -14.08 0.78
CA PHE A 16 -0.36 -13.75 1.88
C PHE A 16 -0.85 -15.01 2.63
N ALA A 17 -1.22 -16.07 1.91
CA ALA A 17 -1.54 -17.37 2.49
C ALA A 17 -0.34 -17.96 3.25
N GLY A 18 0.88 -17.74 2.76
CA GLY A 18 2.12 -18.08 3.48
C GLY A 18 2.28 -17.33 4.80
N LEU A 19 1.96 -16.03 4.84
CA LEU A 19 1.98 -15.25 6.10
C LEU A 19 0.89 -15.71 7.08
N ILE A 20 -0.29 -16.07 6.59
CA ILE A 20 -1.35 -16.69 7.40
C ILE A 20 -0.84 -18.01 7.97
N ALA A 21 -0.24 -18.85 7.14
CA ALA A 21 0.33 -20.12 7.59
C ALA A 21 1.40 -19.90 8.66
N LEU A 22 2.23 -18.87 8.49
CA LEU A 22 3.27 -18.52 9.45
C LEU A 22 2.70 -18.13 10.81
N VAL A 23 1.67 -17.27 10.88
CA VAL A 23 1.06 -16.92 12.19
C VAL A 23 0.27 -18.06 12.82
N THR A 24 -0.32 -18.94 12.00
CA THR A 24 -1.12 -20.07 12.50
C THR A 24 -0.27 -21.21 13.04
N TRP A 25 0.88 -21.50 12.39
CA TRP A 25 1.71 -22.67 12.73
C TRP A 25 3.11 -22.35 13.23
N GLY A 26 3.65 -21.18 12.91
CA GLY A 26 5.07 -20.85 13.12
C GLY A 26 5.48 -20.73 14.59
N TRP A 27 4.56 -20.36 15.49
CA TRP A 27 4.84 -20.16 16.91
C TRP A 27 3.95 -21.06 17.77
N PRO A 28 4.31 -22.33 18.02
CA PRO A 28 3.52 -23.19 18.90
C PRO A 28 3.52 -22.65 20.34
N PRO A 29 2.39 -22.73 21.06
CA PRO A 29 2.31 -22.24 22.44
C PRO A 29 3.19 -23.09 23.37
N SER A 30 3.77 -22.42 24.36
CA SER A 30 4.41 -23.02 25.53
C SER A 30 3.42 -23.82 26.38
N ASP A 31 3.92 -24.64 27.29
CA ASP A 31 3.05 -25.45 28.15
C ASP A 31 2.22 -24.58 29.11
N ASP A 32 2.81 -23.48 29.62
CA ASP A 32 2.10 -22.46 30.40
C ASP A 32 0.92 -21.85 29.61
N GLU A 33 1.14 -21.47 28.35
CA GLU A 33 0.11 -20.88 27.48
C GLU A 33 -1.03 -21.86 27.17
N LYS A 34 -0.72 -23.16 27.05
CA LYS A 34 -1.75 -24.20 26.86
C LYS A 34 -2.60 -24.37 28.10
N ASP A 35 -2.00 -24.34 29.28
CA ASP A 35 -2.71 -24.46 30.57
C ASP A 35 -3.68 -23.28 30.78
N GLU A 36 -3.38 -22.12 30.19
CA GLU A 36 -4.25 -20.94 30.17
C GLU A 36 -5.31 -20.96 29.06
N GLY A 37 -5.34 -22.02 28.25
CA GLY A 37 -6.36 -22.25 27.24
C GLY A 37 -6.03 -21.68 25.85
N GLN A 38 -4.75 -21.38 25.55
CA GLN A 38 -4.36 -21.03 24.19
C GLN A 38 -4.49 -22.24 23.26
N ALA A 39 -5.39 -22.13 22.28
CA ALA A 39 -5.62 -23.16 21.30
C ALA A 39 -4.53 -23.18 20.21
N TYR A 40 -4.05 -24.37 19.84
CA TYR A 40 -3.16 -24.59 18.71
C TYR A 40 -3.79 -25.60 17.74
N PRO A 41 -3.79 -25.35 16.40
CA PRO A 41 -3.27 -24.18 15.71
C PRO A 41 -4.00 -22.88 16.08
N HIS A 42 -3.31 -21.74 15.99
CA HIS A 42 -3.87 -20.46 16.46
C HIS A 42 -5.11 -20.08 15.64
N PRO A 43 -6.22 -19.67 16.30
CA PRO A 43 -7.44 -19.34 15.60
C PRO A 43 -7.28 -18.06 14.76
N PHE A 44 -8.16 -17.90 13.78
CA PHE A 44 -8.23 -16.68 12.99
C PHE A 44 -8.84 -15.53 13.81
N PHE A 45 -8.05 -14.48 14.09
CA PHE A 45 -8.49 -13.29 14.81
C PHE A 45 -9.17 -12.29 13.87
N TRP A 46 -10.35 -12.68 13.35
CA TRP A 46 -11.08 -11.92 12.32
C TRP A 46 -11.38 -10.47 12.72
N LYS A 47 -11.61 -10.19 14.01
CA LYS A 47 -11.87 -8.83 14.50
C LYS A 47 -10.67 -7.91 14.29
N ALA A 48 -9.47 -8.35 14.66
CA ALA A 48 -8.25 -7.56 14.49
C ALA A 48 -7.93 -7.36 13.01
N PHE A 49 -8.11 -8.41 12.21
CA PHE A 49 -7.98 -8.35 10.76
C PHE A 49 -8.92 -7.29 10.14
N LEU A 50 -10.22 -7.33 10.46
CA LEU A 50 -11.18 -6.34 9.94
C LEU A 50 -10.87 -4.92 10.40
N VAL A 51 -10.48 -4.73 11.67
CA VAL A 51 -10.07 -3.40 12.17
C VAL A 51 -8.91 -2.84 11.33
N GLY A 52 -7.91 -3.67 11.02
CA GLY A 52 -6.79 -3.28 10.17
C GLY A 52 -7.21 -2.93 8.75
N THR A 53 -8.06 -3.76 8.14
CA THR A 53 -8.59 -3.53 6.79
C THR A 53 -9.41 -2.25 6.70
N PHE A 54 -10.35 -2.04 7.62
CA PHE A 54 -11.19 -0.83 7.63
C PHE A 54 -10.37 0.43 7.93
N ALA A 55 -9.43 0.37 8.87
CA ALA A 55 -8.56 1.51 9.17
C ALA A 55 -7.69 1.90 7.95
N SER A 56 -7.13 0.89 7.25
CA SER A 56 -6.37 1.09 6.02
C SER A 56 -7.23 1.71 4.90
N MET A 57 -8.43 1.18 4.66
CA MET A 57 -9.36 1.75 3.68
C MET A 57 -9.76 3.18 4.01
N ALA A 58 -10.05 3.46 5.29
CA ALA A 58 -10.42 4.79 5.75
C ALA A 58 -9.30 5.80 5.49
N VAL A 59 -8.05 5.47 5.88
CA VAL A 59 -6.94 6.39 5.65
C VAL A 59 -6.60 6.55 4.17
N GLN A 60 -6.74 5.49 3.38
CA GLN A 60 -6.52 5.56 1.93
C GLN A 60 -7.51 6.51 1.25
N SER A 61 -8.77 6.53 1.70
CA SER A 61 -9.78 7.47 1.17
C SER A 61 -9.44 8.94 1.43
N LEU A 62 -8.60 9.23 2.44
CA LEU A 62 -8.15 10.58 2.76
C LEU A 62 -7.03 11.08 1.85
N ARG A 63 -6.43 10.23 1.00
CA ARG A 63 -5.30 10.62 0.14
C ARG A 63 -5.62 11.82 -0.77
N VAL A 64 -6.74 11.75 -1.49
CA VAL A 64 -7.16 12.83 -2.41
C VAL A 64 -7.60 14.09 -1.65
N PRO A 65 -8.46 14.01 -0.61
CA PRO A 65 -8.77 15.17 0.24
C PRO A 65 -7.52 15.86 0.82
N MET A 66 -6.52 15.10 1.27
CA MET A 66 -5.27 15.66 1.79
C MET A 66 -4.49 16.43 0.73
N PHE A 67 -4.44 15.92 -0.50
CA PHE A 67 -3.82 16.66 -1.60
C PHE A 67 -4.56 17.96 -1.91
N ILE A 68 -5.90 17.95 -1.94
CA ILE A 68 -6.72 19.14 -2.17
C ILE A 68 -6.46 20.20 -1.09
N LEU A 69 -6.47 19.80 0.19
CA LEU A 69 -6.22 20.70 1.32
C LEU A 69 -4.82 21.34 1.25
N VAL A 70 -3.80 20.55 0.90
CA VAL A 70 -2.43 21.08 0.75
C VAL A 70 -2.29 21.98 -0.48
N SER A 71 -3.06 21.72 -1.54
CA SER A 71 -3.05 22.53 -2.77
C SER A 71 -3.63 23.94 -2.57
N TRP A 72 -4.31 24.21 -1.46
CA TRP A 72 -4.72 25.56 -1.08
C TRP A 72 -3.58 26.41 -0.54
N LEU A 73 -2.44 25.79 -0.19
CA LEU A 73 -1.24 26.52 0.20
C LEU A 73 -0.54 27.07 -1.05
N PRO A 74 0.13 28.24 -0.95
CA PRO A 74 0.87 28.84 -2.06
C PRO A 74 2.21 28.13 -2.30
N LEU A 75 2.15 26.82 -2.54
CA LEU A 75 3.30 25.96 -2.84
C LEU A 75 3.39 25.73 -4.35
N SER A 76 4.60 25.43 -4.84
CA SER A 76 4.75 24.90 -6.19
C SER A 76 4.03 23.56 -6.32
N GLY A 77 3.61 23.18 -7.54
CA GLY A 77 2.91 21.91 -7.77
C GLY A 77 3.68 20.70 -7.23
N THR A 78 4.99 20.65 -7.48
CA THR A 78 5.87 19.63 -6.87
C THR A 78 5.87 19.73 -5.35
N GLY A 79 6.01 20.93 -4.77
CA GLY A 79 5.98 21.13 -3.32
C GLY A 79 4.70 20.61 -2.67
N ALA A 80 3.54 20.84 -3.30
CA ALA A 80 2.25 20.34 -2.83
C ALA A 80 2.20 18.80 -2.82
N VAL A 81 2.75 18.12 -3.83
CA VAL A 81 2.83 16.65 -3.87
C VAL A 81 3.70 16.10 -2.74
N PHE A 82 4.87 16.71 -2.46
CA PHE A 82 5.74 16.28 -1.37
C PHE A 82 5.09 16.49 0.00
N VAL A 83 4.55 17.69 0.24
CA VAL A 83 3.91 18.03 1.52
C VAL A 83 2.66 17.18 1.78
N SER A 84 1.82 16.98 0.77
CA SER A 84 0.64 16.11 0.89
C SER A 84 1.03 14.66 1.15
N THR A 85 2.11 14.16 0.54
CA THR A 85 2.63 12.81 0.82
C THR A 85 3.06 12.67 2.28
N VAL A 86 3.85 13.63 2.79
CA VAL A 86 4.28 13.63 4.20
C VAL A 86 3.08 13.70 5.14
N ALA A 87 2.15 14.61 4.89
CA ALA A 87 0.97 14.78 5.73
C ALA A 87 0.08 13.53 5.72
N HIS A 88 -0.11 12.91 4.56
CA HIS A 88 -0.86 11.66 4.44
C HIS A 88 -0.18 10.52 5.21
N VAL A 89 1.15 10.37 5.13
CA VAL A 89 1.88 9.33 5.88
C VAL A 89 1.79 9.55 7.40
N ILE A 90 1.81 10.80 7.87
CA ILE A 90 1.62 11.09 9.29
C ILE A 90 0.22 10.66 9.75
N VAL A 91 -0.83 10.99 8.98
CA VAL A 91 -2.21 10.56 9.27
C VAL A 91 -2.33 9.04 9.20
N HIS A 92 -1.65 8.41 8.26
CA HIS A 92 -1.59 6.96 8.07
C HIS A 92 -1.05 6.25 9.30
N GLU A 93 0.12 6.66 9.79
CA GLU A 93 0.72 6.07 10.99
C GLU A 93 -0.02 6.45 12.27
N ALA A 94 -0.66 7.62 12.33
CA ALA A 94 -1.53 7.98 13.44
C ALA A 94 -2.78 7.08 13.48
N CYS A 95 -3.42 6.83 12.34
CA CYS A 95 -4.54 5.90 12.22
C CYS A 95 -4.12 4.46 12.58
N ARG A 96 -2.92 4.04 12.19
CA ARG A 96 -2.37 2.74 12.60
C ARG A 96 -2.18 2.66 14.11
N LEU A 97 -1.61 3.69 14.74
CA LEU A 97 -1.47 3.72 16.20
C LEU A 97 -2.82 3.68 16.92
N VAL A 98 -3.83 4.40 16.40
CA VAL A 98 -5.20 4.41 16.95
C VAL A 98 -5.92 3.08 16.73
N SER A 99 -5.57 2.28 15.73
CA SER A 99 -6.21 0.98 15.49
C SER A 99 -5.71 -0.12 16.43
N VAL A 100 -4.49 -0.01 16.96
CA VAL A 100 -3.93 -0.95 17.95
C VAL A 100 -4.83 -1.15 19.18
N PRO A 101 -5.26 -0.12 19.93
CA PRO A 101 -6.13 -0.29 21.10
C PRO A 101 -7.52 -0.85 20.77
N LEU A 102 -7.98 -0.75 19.51
CA LEU A 102 -9.26 -1.30 19.09
C LEU A 102 -9.22 -2.82 18.91
N THR A 103 -8.01 -3.40 18.88
CA THR A 103 -7.85 -4.85 18.85
C THR A 103 -7.97 -5.43 20.26
N VAL A 104 -8.80 -6.45 20.39
CA VAL A 104 -8.84 -7.24 21.62
C VAL A 104 -7.59 -8.14 21.62
N PRO A 105 -6.66 -7.99 22.59
CA PRO A 105 -5.51 -8.88 22.68
C PRO A 105 -5.98 -10.31 22.93
N SER A 106 -5.19 -11.29 22.51
CA SER A 106 -5.46 -12.67 22.92
C SER A 106 -5.22 -12.83 24.42
N ILE A 107 -5.71 -13.93 25.00
CA ILE A 107 -5.69 -14.17 26.46
C ILE A 107 -4.26 -14.12 27.01
N THR A 108 -3.29 -14.63 26.23
CA THR A 108 -1.88 -14.78 26.62
C THR A 108 -0.97 -13.71 26.01
N SER A 109 -1.27 -13.22 24.80
CA SER A 109 -0.41 -12.23 24.13
C SER A 109 -1.13 -11.33 23.12
N GLY A 110 -0.70 -10.07 23.03
CA GLY A 110 -1.12 -9.15 21.97
C GLY A 110 -0.56 -9.50 20.58
N PHE A 111 0.41 -10.44 20.49
CA PHE A 111 1.15 -10.74 19.26
C PHE A 111 0.24 -11.17 18.11
N HIS A 112 -0.55 -12.23 18.29
CA HIS A 112 -1.38 -12.76 17.21
C HIS A 112 -2.43 -11.75 16.74
N SER A 113 -3.10 -11.05 17.65
CA SER A 113 -4.04 -9.97 17.30
C SER A 113 -3.33 -8.87 16.50
N SER A 114 -2.12 -8.49 16.89
CA SER A 114 -1.33 -7.46 16.21
C SER A 114 -0.82 -7.90 14.83
N TYR A 115 -0.47 -9.18 14.70
CA TYR A 115 -0.08 -9.79 13.43
C TYR A 115 -1.27 -9.77 12.46
N TRP A 116 -2.45 -10.19 12.92
CA TRP A 116 -3.68 -10.15 12.11
C TRP A 116 -4.12 -8.71 11.77
N LEU A 117 -3.91 -7.75 12.68
CA LEU A 117 -4.11 -6.33 12.40
C LEU A 117 -3.20 -5.86 11.25
N GLY A 118 -1.91 -6.21 11.31
CA GLY A 118 -0.93 -5.89 10.26
C GLY A 118 -1.26 -6.55 8.92
N LEU A 119 -1.71 -7.81 8.94
CA LEU A 119 -2.17 -8.52 7.73
C LEU A 119 -3.41 -7.86 7.12
N GLY A 120 -4.38 -7.47 7.95
CA GLY A 120 -5.60 -6.78 7.52
C GLY A 120 -5.30 -5.42 6.88
N TRP A 121 -4.31 -4.71 7.43
CA TRP A 121 -3.82 -3.47 6.86
C TRP A 121 -3.10 -3.69 5.53
N GLY A 122 -2.14 -4.63 5.50
CA GLY A 122 -1.34 -4.93 4.32
C GLY A 122 -2.18 -5.41 3.14
N VAL A 123 -3.20 -6.25 3.37
CA VAL A 123 -4.05 -6.78 2.28
C VAL A 123 -4.89 -5.68 1.62
N ALA A 124 -5.39 -4.72 2.40
CA ALA A 124 -6.16 -3.60 1.86
C ALA A 124 -5.30 -2.72 0.94
N GLU A 125 -4.08 -2.42 1.35
CA GLU A 125 -3.14 -1.65 0.53
C GLU A 125 -2.63 -2.43 -0.67
N ALA A 126 -2.33 -3.71 -0.51
CA ALA A 126 -1.90 -4.56 -1.62
C ALA A 126 -3.02 -4.68 -2.66
N ALA A 127 -4.28 -4.85 -2.24
CA ALA A 127 -5.43 -4.88 -3.12
C ALA A 127 -5.60 -3.55 -3.86
N TRP A 128 -5.54 -2.42 -3.15
CA TRP A 128 -5.58 -1.09 -3.77
C TRP A 128 -4.44 -0.90 -4.77
N GLY A 129 -3.22 -1.31 -4.43
CA GLY A 129 -2.07 -1.23 -5.32
C GLY A 129 -2.18 -2.13 -6.55
N ILE A 130 -2.87 -3.27 -6.46
CA ILE A 130 -3.16 -4.12 -7.62
C ILE A 130 -4.18 -3.42 -8.54
N VAL A 131 -5.27 -2.89 -7.98
CA VAL A 131 -6.27 -2.13 -8.74
C VAL A 131 -5.62 -0.95 -9.46
N GLN A 132 -4.85 -0.14 -8.73
CA GLN A 132 -4.11 0.98 -9.30
C GLN A 132 -3.15 0.55 -10.42
N GLY A 133 -2.51 -0.61 -10.27
CA GLY A 133 -1.61 -1.11 -11.30
C GLY A 133 -2.34 -1.60 -12.56
N TYR A 134 -3.55 -2.13 -12.43
CA TYR A 134 -4.42 -2.39 -13.59
C TYR A 134 -4.87 -1.11 -14.27
N GLU A 135 -5.29 -0.09 -13.51
CA GLU A 135 -5.64 1.23 -14.06
C GLU A 135 -4.47 1.83 -14.83
N GLN A 136 -3.25 1.75 -14.29
CA GLN A 136 -2.02 2.21 -14.94
C GLN A 136 -1.70 1.44 -16.22
N LEU A 137 -1.98 0.13 -16.29
CA LEU A 137 -1.84 -0.65 -17.52
C LEU A 137 -2.91 -0.30 -18.55
N ASN A 138 -4.12 0.01 -18.10
CA ASN A 138 -5.25 0.36 -18.97
C ASN A 138 -4.96 1.62 -19.79
N LEU A 139 -4.14 2.54 -19.25
CA LEU A 139 -3.65 3.71 -19.98
C LEU A 139 -2.89 3.36 -21.27
N TYR A 140 -2.41 2.12 -21.41
CA TYR A 140 -1.64 1.64 -22.57
C TYR A 140 -2.42 0.65 -23.44
N GLU A 141 -3.71 0.46 -23.20
CA GLU A 141 -4.55 -0.47 -23.98
C GLU A 141 -4.56 -0.09 -25.48
N ASP A 142 -4.66 1.21 -25.77
CA ASP A 142 -4.70 1.72 -27.15
C ASP A 142 -3.40 1.46 -27.94
N LEU A 143 -2.25 1.32 -27.26
CA LEU A 143 -0.97 0.99 -27.89
C LEU A 143 -0.78 -0.51 -28.13
N SER A 144 -1.68 -1.33 -27.61
CA SER A 144 -1.61 -2.79 -27.78
C SER A 144 -2.27 -3.27 -29.07
N ASP A 145 -3.04 -2.41 -29.73
CA ASP A 145 -3.62 -2.67 -31.05
C ASP A 145 -2.81 -1.95 -32.16
N PRO A 146 -2.15 -2.69 -33.08
CA PRO A 146 -1.42 -2.10 -34.20
C PRO A 146 -2.26 -1.16 -35.07
N TRP A 147 -3.58 -1.38 -35.16
CA TRP A 147 -4.47 -0.59 -36.01
C TRP A 147 -4.79 0.80 -35.42
N ALA A 148 -4.78 0.95 -34.10
CA ALA A 148 -5.03 2.22 -33.43
C ALA A 148 -3.90 3.25 -33.65
N ILE A 149 -2.66 2.77 -33.84
CA ILE A 149 -1.51 3.62 -34.18
C ILE A 149 -1.63 4.13 -35.62
N GLU A 150 -2.16 3.30 -36.53
CA GLU A 150 -2.39 3.66 -37.93
C GLU A 150 -3.53 4.69 -38.05
N ASP A 151 -4.61 4.54 -37.28
CA ASP A 151 -5.70 5.52 -37.22
C ASP A 151 -5.24 6.89 -36.66
N LEU A 152 -4.45 6.91 -35.59
CA LEU A 152 -3.88 8.16 -35.04
C LEU A 152 -2.94 8.87 -36.03
N ALA A 153 -2.11 8.11 -36.74
CA ALA A 153 -1.21 8.64 -37.77
C ALA A 153 -1.97 9.15 -39.00
N CYS A 154 -3.08 8.49 -39.37
CA CYS A 154 -3.96 8.94 -40.45
C CYS A 154 -4.76 10.19 -40.06
N GLN A 155 -5.08 10.39 -38.78
CA GLN A 155 -5.82 11.56 -38.29
C GLN A 155 -4.95 12.82 -38.23
N GLU A 156 -3.67 12.73 -37.84
CA GLU A 156 -2.72 13.86 -37.95
C GLU A 156 -2.48 14.29 -39.41
N CYS A 157 -2.57 13.37 -40.38
CA CYS A 157 -2.46 13.70 -41.81
C CYS A 157 -3.71 14.39 -42.41
N ASN A 158 -4.85 14.36 -41.73
CA ASN A 158 -6.08 15.03 -42.19
C ASN A 158 -6.23 16.47 -41.64
N ASP A 159 -5.41 16.89 -40.67
CA ASP A 159 -5.53 18.20 -40.01
C ASP A 159 -4.83 19.36 -40.77
N GLU A 160 -4.33 19.13 -41.99
CA GLU A 160 -3.91 20.19 -42.92
C GLU A 160 -5.07 20.71 -43.81
N GLY A 161 -6.29 20.19 -43.65
CA GLY A 161 -7.46 20.59 -44.43
C GLY A 161 -8.44 21.48 -43.67
N LEU A 162 -8.23 22.80 -43.70
CA LEU A 162 -9.29 23.78 -43.37
C LEU A 162 -10.48 23.55 -44.32
N CYS A 163 -11.51 22.84 -43.88
CA CYS A 163 -12.80 22.81 -44.57
C CYS A 163 -13.63 24.04 -44.14
N PRO A 164 -14.13 24.86 -45.09
CA PRO A 164 -14.96 26.00 -44.75
C PRO A 164 -16.33 25.49 -44.26
N VAL A 165 -16.73 25.99 -43.09
CA VAL A 165 -18.06 25.81 -42.48
C VAL A 165 -19.15 26.26 -43.48
N PRO A 166 -20.09 25.40 -43.90
CA PRO A 166 -21.27 25.85 -44.62
C PRO A 166 -22.22 26.53 -43.62
N GLU A 167 -22.46 27.82 -43.82
CA GLU A 167 -23.61 28.51 -43.25
C GLU A 167 -24.86 28.03 -44.00
N ASP A 168 -25.63 27.10 -43.44
CA ASP A 168 -27.08 26.93 -43.62
C ASP A 168 -27.54 25.71 -42.80
N MET A 169 -28.08 25.94 -41.58
CA MET A 169 -28.58 24.88 -40.68
C MET A 169 -30.00 24.46 -41.05
N ASP A 170 -30.17 23.18 -41.39
CA ASP A 170 -31.44 22.49 -41.63
C ASP A 170 -31.73 21.55 -40.43
N PRO A 171 -32.99 21.21 -40.10
CA PRO A 171 -33.34 20.43 -38.90
C PRO A 171 -32.92 18.94 -38.93
N GLU A 172 -32.06 18.53 -39.87
CA GLU A 172 -31.31 17.25 -39.84
C GLU A 172 -30.03 17.34 -38.97
N ASP A 173 -29.68 18.53 -38.47
CA ASP A 173 -28.46 18.84 -37.70
C ASP A 173 -28.43 18.29 -36.26
N GLU A 174 -29.53 17.76 -35.70
CA GLU A 174 -29.49 17.14 -34.37
C GLU A 174 -28.72 15.80 -34.37
N ALA A 175 -28.66 15.09 -35.49
CA ALA A 175 -27.89 13.85 -35.60
C ALA A 175 -26.38 14.15 -35.75
N GLY A 176 -26.01 15.14 -36.57
CA GLY A 176 -24.62 15.54 -36.75
C GLY A 176 -24.00 16.19 -35.52
N ALA A 177 -24.76 17.02 -34.78
CA ALA A 177 -24.28 17.63 -33.54
C ALA A 177 -24.01 16.59 -32.43
N ASN A 178 -24.73 15.47 -32.43
CA ASN A 178 -24.53 14.39 -31.46
C ASN A 178 -23.30 13.55 -31.82
N ASP A 179 -23.04 13.35 -33.11
CA ASP A 179 -21.82 12.70 -33.62
C ASP A 179 -20.58 13.57 -33.34
N ASP A 180 -20.66 14.89 -33.55
CA ASP A 180 -19.59 15.84 -33.23
C ASP A 180 -19.30 15.87 -31.71
N LEU A 181 -20.33 15.84 -30.86
CA LEU A 181 -20.18 15.80 -29.41
C LEU A 181 -19.52 14.50 -28.96
N ALA A 182 -19.93 13.35 -29.51
CA ALA A 182 -19.34 12.06 -29.22
C ALA A 182 -17.86 12.01 -29.67
N GLU A 183 -17.53 12.61 -30.81
CA GLU A 183 -16.15 12.73 -31.26
C GLU A 183 -15.31 13.63 -30.33
N LEU A 184 -15.87 14.76 -29.87
CA LEU A 184 -15.22 15.65 -28.89
C LEU A 184 -14.96 14.94 -27.57
N GLU A 185 -15.95 14.22 -27.03
CA GLU A 185 -15.80 13.41 -25.81
C GLU A 185 -14.70 12.36 -25.98
N HIS A 186 -14.66 11.69 -27.12
CA HIS A 186 -13.62 10.72 -27.44
C HIS A 186 -12.22 11.35 -27.54
N ARG A 187 -12.09 12.51 -28.20
CA ARG A 187 -10.83 13.25 -28.28
C ARG A 187 -10.36 13.71 -26.90
N VAL A 188 -11.27 14.18 -26.04
CA VAL A 188 -10.96 14.56 -24.65
C VAL A 188 -10.47 13.34 -23.86
N GLU A 189 -11.14 12.20 -23.98
CA GLU A 189 -10.73 10.96 -23.32
C GLU A 189 -9.32 10.52 -23.74
N ILE A 190 -9.01 10.58 -25.05
CA ILE A 190 -7.68 10.29 -25.58
C ILE A 190 -6.63 11.23 -24.97
N LEU A 191 -6.91 12.54 -24.96
CA LEU A 191 -5.99 13.54 -24.42
C LEU A 191 -5.76 13.36 -22.92
N GLU A 192 -6.79 12.99 -22.16
CA GLU A 192 -6.69 12.65 -20.75
C GLU A 192 -5.79 11.42 -20.53
N ARG A 193 -5.97 10.35 -21.32
CA ARG A 193 -5.10 9.16 -21.26
C ARG A 193 -3.66 9.48 -21.66
N MET A 194 -3.45 10.30 -22.70
CA MET A 194 -2.11 10.76 -23.12
C MET A 194 -1.42 11.55 -22.01
N ARG A 195 -2.13 12.48 -21.38
CA ARG A 195 -1.62 13.25 -20.25
C ARG A 195 -1.29 12.35 -19.06
N ALA A 196 -2.20 11.46 -18.68
CA ALA A 196 -2.00 10.55 -17.55
C ALA A 196 -0.80 9.62 -17.75
N ARG A 197 -0.56 9.16 -18.98
CA ARG A 197 0.66 8.41 -19.34
C ARG A 197 1.91 9.24 -19.18
N ALA A 198 1.94 10.45 -19.75
CA ALA A 198 3.10 11.32 -19.67
C ALA A 198 3.46 11.66 -18.20
N GLU A 199 2.45 11.93 -17.37
CA GLU A 199 2.65 12.17 -15.93
C GLU A 199 3.18 10.92 -15.21
N LEU A 200 2.69 9.72 -15.55
CA LEU A 200 3.18 8.46 -14.99
C LEU A 200 4.64 8.18 -15.39
N GLU A 201 4.98 8.42 -16.65
CA GLU A 201 6.32 8.21 -17.19
C GLU A 201 7.35 9.20 -16.63
N ASP A 202 6.95 10.44 -16.38
CA ASP A 202 7.80 11.44 -15.71
C ASP A 202 8.17 11.00 -14.28
N VAL A 203 7.22 10.43 -13.55
CA VAL A 203 7.46 9.92 -12.19
C VAL A 203 8.31 8.65 -12.20
N MET A 204 7.95 7.68 -13.06
CA MET A 204 8.59 6.36 -13.09
C MET A 204 9.94 6.35 -13.81
N GLY A 205 10.18 7.30 -14.72
CA GLY A 205 11.35 7.38 -15.59
C GLY A 205 11.34 6.39 -16.77
N LEU A 206 10.31 5.56 -16.89
CA LEU A 206 10.09 4.66 -18.02
C LEU A 206 8.59 4.32 -18.20
N PRO A 207 8.17 3.90 -19.41
CA PRO A 207 6.83 3.39 -19.66
C PRO A 207 6.47 2.25 -18.72
N PHE A 208 5.27 2.33 -18.13
CA PHE A 208 4.79 1.35 -17.15
C PHE A 208 4.81 -0.10 -17.66
N PRO A 209 4.40 -0.40 -18.92
CA PRO A 209 4.42 -1.77 -19.43
C PRO A 209 5.82 -2.37 -19.59
N LEU A 210 6.88 -1.55 -19.63
CA LEU A 210 8.25 -2.03 -19.74
C LEU A 210 8.85 -2.47 -18.39
N ILE A 211 8.19 -2.15 -17.28
CA ILE A 211 8.64 -2.56 -15.95
C ILE A 211 8.48 -4.08 -15.83
N PRO A 212 9.55 -4.82 -15.46
CA PRO A 212 9.46 -6.27 -15.31
C PRO A 212 8.35 -6.68 -14.35
N PHE A 213 7.57 -7.68 -14.75
CA PHE A 213 6.48 -8.25 -13.94
C PHE A 213 6.93 -8.60 -12.50
N ALA A 214 8.14 -9.14 -12.34
CA ALA A 214 8.68 -9.50 -11.03
C ALA A 214 8.75 -8.30 -10.06
N LEU A 215 9.01 -7.09 -10.54
CA LEU A 215 9.03 -5.89 -9.70
C LEU A 215 7.63 -5.52 -9.22
N HIS A 216 6.61 -5.68 -10.06
CA HIS A 216 5.22 -5.45 -9.65
C HIS A 216 4.77 -6.41 -8.54
N VAL A 217 5.14 -7.69 -8.66
CA VAL A 217 4.91 -8.67 -7.58
C VAL A 217 5.66 -8.25 -6.32
N LEU A 218 6.93 -7.86 -6.46
CA LEU A 218 7.76 -7.47 -5.35
C LEU A 218 7.19 -6.25 -4.61
N TRP A 219 6.65 -5.26 -5.31
CA TRP A 219 5.98 -4.11 -4.67
C TRP A 219 4.80 -4.51 -3.81
N ARG A 220 4.05 -5.56 -4.19
CA ARG A 220 2.91 -6.05 -3.40
C ARG A 220 3.37 -6.83 -2.18
N ILE A 221 4.42 -7.64 -2.34
CA ILE A 221 5.07 -8.33 -1.22
C ILE A 221 5.66 -7.30 -0.23
N ASP A 222 6.35 -6.28 -0.73
CA ASP A 222 6.92 -5.20 0.09
C ASP A 222 5.85 -4.48 0.90
N THR A 223 4.71 -4.13 0.27
CA THR A 223 3.57 -3.54 0.98
C THR A 223 3.07 -4.45 2.10
N LEU A 224 2.91 -5.76 1.86
CA LEU A 224 2.46 -6.70 2.89
C LEU A 224 3.45 -6.77 4.06
N ILE A 225 4.74 -6.96 3.76
CA ILE A 225 5.81 -7.11 4.75
C ILE A 225 5.98 -5.81 5.54
N LEU A 226 6.06 -4.65 4.89
CA LEU A 226 6.26 -3.36 5.55
C LEU A 226 5.12 -3.05 6.51
N ASN A 227 3.87 -3.20 6.06
CA ASN A 227 2.70 -2.95 6.90
C ASN A 227 2.64 -3.87 8.11
N LEU A 228 2.97 -5.16 7.91
CA LEU A 228 3.07 -6.11 9.00
C LEU A 228 4.15 -5.69 10.01
N GLY A 229 5.38 -5.42 9.54
CA GLY A 229 6.51 -5.08 10.41
C GLY A 229 6.30 -3.80 11.21
N LEU A 230 5.84 -2.73 10.57
CA LEU A 230 5.56 -1.46 11.26
C LEU A 230 4.42 -1.61 12.28
N THR A 231 3.37 -2.38 11.95
CA THR A 231 2.28 -2.67 12.89
C THR A 231 2.78 -3.48 14.09
N LEU A 232 3.62 -4.49 13.88
CA LEU A 232 4.21 -5.29 14.96
C LEU A 232 5.09 -4.46 15.89
N ILE A 233 5.87 -3.52 15.35
CA ILE A 233 6.68 -2.60 16.16
C ILE A 233 5.76 -1.75 17.05
N LEU A 234 4.80 -1.02 16.47
CA LEU A 234 3.93 -0.12 17.23
C LEU A 234 3.11 -0.84 18.29
N SER A 235 2.52 -1.98 17.92
CA SER A 235 1.72 -2.79 18.82
C SER A 235 2.53 -3.40 19.96
N GLY A 236 3.79 -3.79 19.71
CA GLY A 236 4.69 -4.25 20.77
C GLY A 236 4.89 -3.17 21.83
N PHE A 237 5.19 -1.93 21.43
CA PHE A 237 5.32 -0.81 22.40
C PHE A 237 3.99 -0.42 23.05
N TYR A 238 2.84 -0.75 22.46
CA TYR A 238 1.53 -0.49 23.05
C TYR A 238 1.13 -1.54 24.09
N PHE A 239 1.26 -2.82 23.77
CA PHE A 239 0.83 -3.92 24.66
C PHE A 239 1.87 -4.31 25.72
N ASP A 240 3.12 -3.81 25.62
CA ASP A 240 4.29 -4.18 26.42
C ASP A 240 4.57 -5.69 26.33
N PRO A 241 5.48 -6.13 25.44
CA PRO A 241 5.55 -7.53 25.03
C PRO A 241 6.10 -8.39 26.18
N GLU A 242 5.37 -9.44 26.56
CA GLU A 242 6.02 -10.61 27.15
C GLU A 242 6.71 -11.36 26.00
N PRO A 243 8.01 -11.70 26.10
CA PRO A 243 8.71 -12.39 25.04
C PRO A 243 8.11 -13.79 24.82
N ILE A 244 7.84 -14.14 23.55
CA ILE A 244 7.27 -15.45 23.16
C ILE A 244 8.16 -16.61 23.64
N TYR A 245 9.48 -16.43 23.69
CA TYR A 245 10.41 -17.44 24.21
C TYR A 245 11.12 -16.95 25.48
N LYS A 246 10.99 -17.73 26.56
CA LYS A 246 11.72 -17.52 27.83
C LYS A 246 13.11 -18.18 27.73
N HIS A 247 14.18 -17.39 27.77
CA HIS A 247 15.55 -17.93 27.88
C HIS A 247 15.98 -18.01 29.34
N GLU A 248 16.25 -19.21 29.85
CA GLU A 248 16.64 -19.48 31.25
C GLU A 248 18.03 -18.95 31.67
N GLY A 249 18.74 -18.20 30.82
CA GLY A 249 20.19 -18.01 30.99
C GLY A 249 20.70 -16.64 31.45
N ILE A 250 20.01 -15.52 31.18
CA ILE A 250 20.71 -14.21 31.17
C ILE A 250 20.01 -13.07 31.94
N VAL A 251 18.74 -13.21 32.34
CA VAL A 251 18.06 -12.13 33.09
C VAL A 251 17.74 -12.59 34.51
N THR A 252 18.56 -12.13 35.45
CA THR A 252 18.30 -12.18 36.89
C THR A 252 16.89 -11.69 37.19
N ALA A 253 16.06 -12.57 37.74
CA ALA A 253 14.96 -12.29 38.68
C ALA A 253 14.50 -10.82 38.74
N ARG A 254 13.93 -10.31 37.65
CA ARG A 254 13.03 -9.18 37.74
C ARG A 254 11.75 -9.80 38.29
N ASP A 255 11.39 -9.49 39.54
CA ASP A 255 10.10 -9.90 40.12
C ASP A 255 9.00 -9.73 39.06
N TRP A 256 8.54 -10.86 38.53
CA TRP A 256 7.87 -10.95 37.23
C TRP A 256 6.38 -10.59 37.42
N PRO A 257 5.85 -9.50 36.81
CA PRO A 257 4.42 -9.18 36.85
C PRO A 257 3.71 -9.73 35.59
N PRO A 258 2.36 -9.70 35.52
CA PRO A 258 1.53 -10.83 35.11
C PRO A 258 1.49 -11.11 33.60
N ILE A 259 1.17 -12.37 33.30
CA ILE A 259 0.66 -13.04 32.09
C ILE A 259 -0.32 -12.22 31.20
N ALA A 260 -0.87 -11.12 31.71
CA ALA A 260 -1.85 -10.30 31.02
C ALA A 260 -1.20 -9.03 30.44
N PRO A 261 -1.57 -8.60 29.22
CA PRO A 261 -1.08 -7.36 28.65
C PRO A 261 -1.31 -6.19 29.61
N LYS A 262 -0.27 -5.38 29.84
CA LYS A 262 -0.39 -4.26 30.76
C LYS A 262 -1.42 -3.27 30.20
N PRO A 263 -2.28 -2.69 31.06
CA PRO A 263 -3.29 -1.74 30.61
C PRO A 263 -2.70 -0.39 30.16
N THR A 264 -1.40 -0.15 30.41
CA THR A 264 -0.74 1.11 30.11
C THR A 264 0.34 0.93 29.03
N PRO A 265 0.35 1.76 27.98
CA PRO A 265 1.37 1.69 26.93
C PRO A 265 2.77 2.01 27.46
N SER A 266 3.79 1.53 26.73
CA SER A 266 5.18 1.83 27.06
C SER A 266 5.47 3.33 26.96
N ARG A 267 6.32 3.84 27.87
CA ARG A 267 6.83 5.23 27.83
C ARG A 267 7.55 5.57 26.52
N TRP A 268 8.03 4.55 25.80
CA TRP A 268 8.78 4.69 24.55
C TRP A 268 7.88 4.66 23.30
N LEU A 269 6.57 4.45 23.46
CA LEU A 269 5.62 4.39 22.35
C LEU A 269 5.67 5.65 21.45
N PRO A 270 5.73 6.90 21.98
CA PRO A 270 5.83 8.08 21.11
C PRO A 270 7.12 8.09 20.28
N LEU A 271 8.24 7.63 20.85
CA LEU A 271 9.51 7.55 20.13
C LEU A 271 9.45 6.48 19.03
N ALA A 272 8.88 5.31 19.32
CA ALA A 272 8.67 4.26 18.34
C ALA A 272 7.76 4.73 17.19
N TRP A 273 6.68 5.46 17.51
CA TRP A 273 5.79 6.05 16.50
C TRP A 273 6.49 7.06 15.61
N VAL A 274 7.29 7.98 16.19
CA VAL A 274 8.10 8.92 15.39
C VAL A 274 9.07 8.17 14.49
N ALA A 275 9.77 7.15 14.99
CA ALA A 275 10.71 6.37 14.19
C ALA A 275 10.03 5.65 13.02
N VAL A 276 8.91 4.96 13.27
CA VAL A 276 8.09 4.30 12.25
C VAL A 276 7.60 5.30 11.20
N THR A 277 7.10 6.45 11.65
CA THR A 277 6.61 7.52 10.76
C THR A 277 7.73 8.08 9.89
N LEU A 278 8.92 8.32 10.44
CA LEU A 278 10.07 8.79 9.67
C LEU A 278 10.55 7.77 8.63
N VAL A 279 10.55 6.48 8.97
CA VAL A 279 10.86 5.40 8.02
C VAL A 279 9.84 5.41 6.87
N HIS A 280 8.55 5.46 7.18
CA HIS A 280 7.51 5.44 6.15
C HIS A 280 7.51 6.73 5.29
N ILE A 281 7.78 7.90 5.89
CA ILE A 281 7.96 9.16 5.15
C ILE A 281 9.14 9.01 4.18
N THR A 282 10.28 8.53 4.66
CA THR A 282 11.49 8.39 3.84
C THR A 282 11.23 7.49 2.64
N LEU A 283 10.64 6.31 2.85
CA LEU A 283 10.27 5.41 1.76
C LEU A 283 9.30 6.08 0.77
N SER A 284 8.26 6.74 1.27
CA SER A 284 7.24 7.39 0.43
C SER A 284 7.83 8.53 -0.41
N LEU A 285 8.78 9.30 0.14
CA LEU A 285 9.45 10.37 -0.58
C LEU A 285 10.45 9.85 -1.62
N VAL A 286 11.17 8.76 -1.32
CA VAL A 286 12.07 8.11 -2.29
C VAL A 286 11.28 7.64 -3.52
N TRP A 287 10.07 7.12 -3.33
CA TRP A 287 9.17 6.74 -4.43
C TRP A 287 8.76 7.92 -5.32
N LYS A 288 8.73 9.15 -4.81
CA LYS A 288 8.43 10.36 -5.63
C LYS A 288 9.58 10.76 -6.56
N VAL A 289 10.78 10.25 -6.33
CA VAL A 289 11.98 10.52 -7.14
C VAL A 289 12.50 9.26 -7.83
N VAL A 290 11.65 8.24 -7.97
CA VAL A 290 12.03 6.92 -8.49
C VAL A 290 12.61 6.99 -9.90
N GLY A 291 12.10 7.87 -10.78
CA GLY A 291 12.67 8.06 -12.12
C GLY A 291 14.13 8.53 -12.13
N ARG A 292 14.60 9.20 -11.06
CA ARG A 292 16.01 9.65 -10.94
C ARG A 292 16.91 8.60 -10.29
N VAL A 293 16.38 7.82 -9.34
CA VAL A 293 17.15 6.83 -8.58
C VAL A 293 17.21 5.47 -9.31
N GLY A 294 16.19 5.19 -10.13
CA GLY A 294 15.99 3.92 -10.79
C GLY A 294 15.03 3.02 -10.02
N VAL A 295 14.04 2.48 -10.73
CA VAL A 295 12.98 1.64 -10.19
C VAL A 295 13.52 0.42 -9.43
N GLY A 296 14.55 -0.23 -9.98
CA GLY A 296 15.17 -1.40 -9.33
C GLY A 296 15.79 -1.07 -7.98
N ALA A 297 16.57 0.02 -7.88
CA ALA A 297 17.23 0.41 -6.64
C ALA A 297 16.23 0.77 -5.53
N VAL A 298 15.17 1.52 -5.88
CA VAL A 298 14.09 1.86 -4.94
C VAL A 298 13.34 0.61 -4.48
N THR A 299 13.06 -0.32 -5.39
CA THR A 299 12.35 -1.57 -5.07
C THR A 299 13.15 -2.43 -4.10
N TRP A 300 14.41 -2.74 -4.42
CA TRP A 300 15.25 -3.58 -3.55
C TRP A 300 15.57 -2.90 -2.21
N GLY A 301 15.79 -1.58 -2.21
CA GLY A 301 15.96 -0.81 -0.97
C GLY A 301 14.71 -0.86 -0.10
N GLY A 302 13.52 -0.71 -0.70
CA GLY A 302 12.23 -0.86 -0.03
C GLY A 302 12.05 -2.24 0.61
N LEU A 303 12.34 -3.31 -0.13
CA LEU A 303 12.30 -4.68 0.37
C LEU A 303 13.20 -4.88 1.60
N ILE A 304 14.44 -4.36 1.58
CA ILE A 304 15.37 -4.48 2.71
C ILE A 304 14.79 -3.81 3.95
N VAL A 305 14.22 -2.62 3.80
CA VAL A 305 13.60 -1.89 4.91
C VAL A 305 12.35 -2.62 5.41
N ALA A 306 11.53 -3.18 4.51
CA ALA A 306 10.35 -3.97 4.87
C ALA A 306 10.74 -5.24 5.64
N LEU A 307 11.70 -6.01 5.16
CA LEU A 307 12.21 -7.19 5.87
C LEU A 307 12.80 -6.80 7.23
N GLY A 308 13.61 -5.73 7.26
CA GLY A 308 14.17 -5.19 8.50
C GLY A 308 13.10 -4.80 9.50
N SER A 309 11.98 -4.20 9.07
CA SER A 309 10.87 -3.84 9.95
C SER A 309 10.12 -5.07 10.47
N VAL A 310 9.95 -6.13 9.68
CA VAL A 310 9.37 -7.40 10.16
C VAL A 310 10.26 -8.07 11.18
N PHE A 311 11.57 -8.19 10.92
CA PHE A 311 12.50 -8.77 11.89
C PHE A 311 12.61 -7.92 13.16
N ALA A 312 12.62 -6.60 13.06
CA ALA A 312 12.56 -5.71 14.21
C ALA A 312 11.25 -5.90 15.00
N GLY A 313 10.11 -5.97 14.30
CA GLY A 313 8.82 -6.25 14.90
C GLY A 313 8.79 -7.59 15.62
N LEU A 314 9.17 -8.67 14.95
CA LEU A 314 9.28 -10.01 15.56
C LEU A 314 10.26 -10.01 16.76
N GLY A 315 11.37 -9.28 16.66
CA GLY A 315 12.34 -9.13 17.75
C GLY A 315 11.75 -8.42 18.98
N VAL A 316 10.90 -7.40 18.80
CA VAL A 316 10.17 -6.75 19.90
C VAL A 316 9.27 -7.75 20.63
N TRP A 317 8.68 -8.70 19.92
CA TRP A 317 7.85 -9.77 20.50
C TRP A 317 8.66 -11.00 20.98
N GLY A 318 9.99 -11.00 20.85
CA GLY A 318 10.83 -12.15 21.20
C GLY A 318 10.67 -13.35 20.26
N GLY A 319 10.19 -13.13 19.03
CA GLY A 319 9.99 -14.17 18.01
C GLY A 319 11.22 -14.47 17.14
N VAL A 320 12.33 -13.75 17.34
CA VAL A 320 13.63 -13.99 16.66
C VAL A 320 14.60 -14.55 17.69
N VAL A 321 15.11 -15.77 17.44
CA VAL A 321 16.10 -16.48 18.25
C VAL A 321 17.47 -16.40 17.59
#